data_AF-L9X4F3-F1
#
_entry.id   AF-L9X4F3-F1
#
_cell.length_a   1.000
_cell.length_b   1.000
_cell.length_c   1.000
_cell.angle_alpha   90.00
_cell.angle_beta   90.00
_cell.angle_gamma   90.00
#
_symmetry.space_group_name_H-M   'P 1'
#
loop_
_entity.id
_entity.type
_entity.pdbx_description
1 polymer ?
#
loop_
_entity_poly.entity_id
_entity_poly.type
_entity_poly.pdbx_seq_one_letter_code
_entity_poly.pdbx_strand_id
1 'polypeptide(L)'
;MTERFSLVGVYVNRPVADALSAAAYESAGVVDLEDYFAETAEPVPAGDPGAEATDEIVADVLAAFPQLYDAAAFDAVAGLEPDAFELVRLAAAPDRAAGLRERFRAAATVRGTDLRTVQTAMLAAALEVDPAPS
;
A
#
# COMPACT_ATOMS: atom_id res chain seq x y z
N MET A 1 -12.03 -5.17 23.74
CA MET A 1 -10.74 -4.57 23.36
C MET A 1 -11.07 -3.52 22.32
N THR A 2 -10.67 -2.28 22.49
CA THR A 2 -10.77 -1.30 21.39
C THR A 2 -9.76 -1.77 20.35
N GLU A 3 -10.23 -2.30 19.23
CA GLU A 3 -9.35 -2.63 18.11
C GLU A 3 -8.67 -1.34 17.67
N ARG A 4 -7.37 -1.42 17.39
CA ARG A 4 -6.55 -0.26 17.03
C ARG A 4 -5.73 -0.63 15.82
N PHE A 5 -5.71 0.25 14.85
CA PHE A 5 -4.92 0.07 13.64
C PHE A 5 -3.49 0.56 13.86
N SER A 6 -2.56 -0.12 13.19
CA SER A 6 -1.17 0.30 13.05
C SER A 6 -0.97 0.88 11.66
N LEU A 7 -0.16 1.92 11.52
CA LEU A 7 0.22 2.46 10.23
C LEU A 7 1.37 1.65 9.65
N VAL A 8 1.31 1.38 8.36
CA VAL A 8 2.38 0.80 7.56
C VAL A 8 2.73 1.77 6.44
N GLY A 9 4.00 2.16 6.40
CA GLY A 9 4.55 2.97 5.32
C GLY A 9 4.83 2.11 4.09
N VAL A 10 4.32 2.53 2.93
CA VAL A 10 4.58 1.94 1.62
C VAL A 10 5.12 3.00 0.68
N TYR A 11 6.15 2.63 -0.08
CA TYR A 11 6.68 3.47 -1.14
C TYR A 11 5.92 3.19 -2.43
N VAL A 12 5.28 4.24 -2.95
CA VAL A 12 4.47 4.20 -4.16
C VAL A 12 4.88 5.35 -5.07
N ASN A 13 4.67 5.20 -6.37
CA ASN A 13 4.75 6.33 -7.28
C ASN A 13 3.37 6.98 -7.45
N ARG A 14 3.36 8.15 -8.09
CA ARG A 14 2.16 8.98 -8.18
C ARG A 14 0.89 8.26 -8.70
N PRO A 15 0.91 7.49 -9.82
CA PRO A 15 -0.28 6.79 -10.28
C PRO A 15 -0.87 5.82 -9.24
N VAL A 16 -0.01 5.15 -8.48
CA VAL A 16 -0.42 4.20 -7.45
C VAL A 16 -0.90 4.94 -6.19
N ALA A 17 -0.28 6.06 -5.83
CA ALA A 17 -0.76 6.91 -4.75
C ALA A 17 -2.14 7.50 -5.03
N ASP A 18 -2.35 8.03 -6.25
CA ASP A 18 -3.64 8.53 -6.72
C ASP A 18 -4.71 7.42 -6.67
N ALA A 19 -4.37 6.20 -7.09
CA ALA A 19 -5.27 5.06 -7.04
C ALA A 19 -5.59 4.59 -5.61
N LEU A 20 -4.62 4.62 -4.68
CA LEU A 20 -4.86 4.33 -3.27
C LEU A 20 -5.84 5.34 -2.64
N SER A 21 -5.61 6.64 -2.89
CA SER A 21 -6.49 7.71 -2.42
C SER A 21 -7.89 7.59 -3.05
N ALA A 22 -8.00 7.24 -4.33
CA ALA A 22 -9.29 6.98 -4.97
C ALA A 22 -10.03 5.78 -4.34
N ALA A 23 -9.34 4.67 -4.08
CA ALA A 23 -9.95 3.51 -3.43
C ALA A 23 -10.43 3.83 -2.00
N ALA A 24 -9.64 4.59 -1.23
CA ALA A 24 -10.04 5.05 0.09
C ALA A 24 -11.19 6.07 0.03
N TYR A 25 -11.24 6.91 -1.01
CA TYR A 25 -12.34 7.83 -1.24
C TYR A 25 -13.65 7.10 -1.55
N GLU A 26 -13.61 6.08 -2.41
CA GLU A 26 -14.79 5.29 -2.76
C GLU A 26 -15.36 4.53 -1.56
N SER A 27 -14.49 3.99 -0.70
CA SER A 27 -14.90 3.25 0.49
C SER A 27 -15.34 4.15 1.65
N ALA A 28 -14.60 5.24 1.91
CA ALA A 28 -14.73 6.02 3.15
C ALA A 28 -14.82 7.56 2.97
N GLY A 29 -14.80 8.06 1.73
CA GLY A 29 -14.81 9.49 1.43
C GLY A 29 -13.50 10.22 1.77
N VAL A 30 -12.42 9.48 2.01
CA VAL A 30 -11.09 10.03 2.31
C VAL A 30 -10.41 10.46 1.01
N VAL A 31 -10.19 11.76 0.84
CA VAL A 31 -9.73 12.35 -0.42
C VAL A 31 -8.22 12.20 -0.64
N ASP A 32 -7.43 12.21 0.43
CA ASP A 32 -5.97 12.19 0.36
C ASP A 32 -5.39 11.40 1.54
N LEU A 33 -4.85 10.21 1.26
CA LEU A 33 -4.27 9.35 2.31
C LEU A 33 -2.95 9.88 2.86
N GLU A 34 -2.19 10.63 2.08
CA GLU A 34 -0.92 11.22 2.53
C GLU A 34 -1.23 12.23 3.64
N ASP A 35 -2.11 13.18 3.37
CA ASP A 35 -2.55 14.19 4.34
C ASP A 35 -3.34 13.55 5.50
N TYR A 36 -4.21 12.58 5.21
CA TYR A 36 -5.09 11.96 6.20
C TYR A 36 -4.30 11.30 7.34
N PHE A 37 -3.19 10.64 7.02
CA PHE A 37 -2.33 9.99 8.01
C PHE A 37 -1.05 10.75 8.34
N ALA A 38 -0.80 11.93 7.75
CA ALA A 38 0.40 12.74 7.99
C ALA A 38 0.52 13.14 9.48
N GLU A 39 -0.59 13.59 10.06
CA GLU A 39 -0.66 14.13 11.44
C GLU A 39 -1.29 13.15 12.45
N THR A 40 -1.68 11.94 12.02
CA THR A 40 -2.33 10.98 12.93
C THR A 40 -1.34 10.45 13.96
N ALA A 41 -1.69 10.61 15.24
CA ALA A 41 -0.97 9.97 16.32
C ALA A 41 -1.29 8.46 16.33
N GLU A 42 -0.28 7.63 16.04
CA GLU A 42 -0.43 6.18 16.21
C GLU A 42 -0.60 5.81 17.69
N PRO A 43 -1.46 4.83 18.02
CA PRO A 43 -2.28 4.01 17.11
C PRO A 43 -3.65 4.64 16.75
N VAL A 44 -4.17 4.34 15.55
CA VAL A 44 -5.47 4.86 15.07
C VAL A 44 -6.63 4.08 15.71
N PRO A 45 -7.66 4.75 16.26
CA PRO A 45 -8.79 4.07 16.88
C PRO A 45 -9.68 3.33 15.85
N ALA A 46 -10.28 2.20 16.25
CA ALA A 46 -11.37 1.59 15.48
C ALA A 46 -12.56 2.54 15.32
N GLY A 47 -13.30 2.38 14.21
CA GLY A 47 -14.36 3.30 13.79
C GLY A 47 -13.84 4.51 13.00
N ASP A 48 -12.54 4.59 12.73
CA ASP A 48 -11.98 5.54 11.77
C ASP A 48 -12.21 5.03 10.34
N PRO A 49 -13.02 5.73 9.51
CA PRO A 49 -13.39 5.21 8.19
C PRO A 49 -12.20 5.03 7.24
N GLY A 50 -11.22 5.95 7.28
CA GLY A 50 -10.00 5.82 6.46
C GLY A 50 -9.13 4.65 6.90
N ALA A 51 -9.08 4.39 8.21
CA ALA A 51 -8.35 3.25 8.73
C ALA A 51 -8.99 1.92 8.36
N GLU A 52 -10.32 1.84 8.40
CA GLU A 52 -11.07 0.65 7.98
C GLU A 52 -10.92 0.41 6.47
N ALA A 53 -11.05 1.45 5.64
CA ALA A 53 -10.85 1.34 4.19
C ALA A 53 -9.44 0.88 3.81
N THR A 54 -8.41 1.43 4.46
CA THR A 54 -7.03 1.02 4.18
C THR A 54 -6.71 -0.38 4.72
N ASP A 55 -7.33 -0.79 5.83
CA ASP A 55 -7.20 -2.15 6.36
C ASP A 55 -7.84 -3.19 5.42
N GLU A 56 -8.96 -2.87 4.78
CA GLU A 56 -9.58 -3.71 3.74
C GLU A 56 -8.65 -3.88 2.53
N ILE A 57 -8.07 -2.79 2.02
CA ILE A 57 -7.07 -2.84 0.94
C ILE A 57 -5.89 -3.75 1.33
N VAL A 58 -5.37 -3.60 2.55
CA VAL A 58 -4.27 -4.45 3.03
C VAL A 58 -4.70 -5.91 3.16
N ALA A 59 -5.92 -6.18 3.62
CA ALA A 59 -6.45 -7.52 3.71
C ALA A 59 -6.54 -8.19 2.32
N ASP A 60 -7.02 -7.47 1.31
CA ASP A 60 -7.14 -7.96 -0.06
C ASP A 60 -5.77 -8.24 -0.69
N VAL A 61 -4.81 -7.34 -0.52
CA VAL A 61 -3.42 -7.55 -0.96
C VAL A 61 -2.81 -8.80 -0.33
N LEU A 62 -3.06 -9.03 0.96
CA LEU A 62 -2.55 -10.21 1.66
C LEU A 62 -3.23 -11.49 1.19
N ALA A 63 -4.54 -11.45 0.91
CA ALA A 63 -5.33 -12.59 0.45
C ALA A 63 -4.95 -13.01 -0.98
N ALA A 64 -4.72 -12.04 -1.86
CA ALA A 64 -4.37 -12.25 -3.26
C ALA A 64 -2.85 -12.21 -3.54
N PHE A 65 -2.01 -12.25 -2.50
CA PHE A 65 -0.57 -11.97 -2.64
C PHE A 65 0.13 -12.79 -3.73
N PRO A 66 -0.06 -14.12 -3.85
CA PRO A 66 0.58 -14.89 -4.91
C PRO A 66 0.14 -14.45 -6.32
N GLN A 67 -1.15 -14.19 -6.52
CA GLN A 67 -1.69 -13.76 -7.81
C GLN A 67 -1.16 -12.38 -8.19
N LEU A 68 -1.13 -11.46 -7.22
CA LEU A 68 -0.59 -10.11 -7.41
C LEU A 68 0.92 -10.15 -7.70
N TYR A 69 1.65 -11.05 -7.04
CA TYR A 69 3.08 -11.23 -7.30
C TYR A 69 3.36 -11.69 -8.72
N ASP A 70 2.54 -12.60 -9.26
CA ASP A 70 2.68 -13.06 -10.64
C ASP A 70 2.27 -11.98 -11.67
N ALA A 71 1.29 -11.14 -11.32
CA ALA A 71 0.78 -10.07 -12.19
C ALA A 71 1.61 -8.77 -12.15
N ALA A 72 2.41 -8.56 -11.09
CA ALA A 72 3.09 -7.30 -10.84
C ALA A 72 4.15 -6.96 -11.90
N ALA A 73 4.09 -5.74 -12.42
CA ALA A 73 4.99 -5.19 -13.42
C ALA A 73 6.34 -4.72 -12.82
N PHE A 74 7.05 -5.61 -12.13
CA PHE A 74 8.29 -5.26 -11.40
C PHE A 74 9.35 -4.60 -12.29
N ASP A 75 9.53 -5.07 -13.52
CA ASP A 75 10.57 -4.56 -14.42
C ASP A 75 10.27 -3.13 -14.89
N ALA A 76 8.99 -2.79 -15.05
CA ALA A 76 8.56 -1.43 -15.38
C ALA A 76 8.86 -0.48 -14.21
N VAL A 77 8.54 -0.90 -12.99
CA VAL A 77 8.79 -0.10 -11.78
C VAL A 77 10.29 0.03 -11.47
N ALA A 78 11.07 -1.02 -11.71
CA ALA A 78 12.52 -1.00 -11.49
C ALA A 78 13.26 0.02 -12.39
N GLY A 79 12.65 0.39 -13.52
CA GLY A 79 13.17 1.41 -14.43
C GLY A 79 12.84 2.85 -14.02
N LEU A 80 12.04 3.06 -12.97
CA LEU A 80 11.70 4.40 -12.49
C LEU A 80 12.87 5.04 -11.74
N GLU A 81 12.94 6.37 -11.82
CA GLU A 81 13.94 7.14 -11.07
C GLU A 81 13.69 7.03 -9.56
N PRO A 82 14.75 7.07 -8.72
CA PRO A 82 14.61 6.90 -7.27
C PRO A 82 13.73 7.96 -6.56
N ASP A 83 13.54 9.13 -7.16
CA ASP A 83 12.71 10.24 -6.68
C ASP A 83 11.27 10.19 -7.19
N ALA A 84 10.93 9.20 -8.02
CA ALA A 84 9.55 8.96 -8.48
C ALA A 84 8.65 8.32 -7.39
N PHE A 85 9.20 8.00 -6.23
CA PHE A 85 8.52 7.31 -5.14
C PHE A 85 8.31 8.24 -3.93
N GLU A 86 7.11 8.20 -3.37
CA GLU A 86 6.73 8.87 -2.13
C GLU A 86 6.28 7.85 -1.08
N LEU A 87 6.23 8.26 0.19
CA LEU A 87 5.87 7.41 1.31
C LEU A 87 4.41 7.66 1.71
N VAL A 88 3.52 6.71 1.41
CA VAL A 88 2.12 6.74 1.85
C VAL A 88 1.95 5.84 3.08
N ARG A 89 1.07 6.22 4.00
CA ARG A 89 0.72 5.41 5.18
C ARG A 89 -0.64 4.75 4.96
N LEU A 90 -0.72 3.46 5.23
CA LEU A 90 -1.97 2.69 5.28
C LEU A 90 -2.21 2.24 6.71
N ALA A 91 -3.43 2.34 7.21
CA ALA A 91 -3.77 1.71 8.48
C ALA A 91 -4.14 0.25 8.23
N ALA A 92 -3.75 -0.63 9.14
CA ALA A 92 -4.16 -2.03 9.11
C ALA A 92 -4.15 -2.63 10.51
N ALA A 93 -4.92 -3.70 10.71
CA ALA A 93 -4.85 -4.49 11.92
C ALA A 93 -3.38 -4.90 12.17
N PRO A 94 -2.87 -4.89 13.41
CA PRO A 94 -1.44 -5.08 13.68
C PRO A 94 -0.83 -6.33 13.02
N ASP A 95 -1.55 -7.45 13.03
CA ASP A 95 -1.11 -8.71 12.41
C ASP A 95 -1.06 -8.62 10.87
N ARG A 96 -2.00 -7.90 10.25
CA ARG A 96 -1.99 -7.64 8.80
C ARG A 96 -0.85 -6.68 8.43
N ALA A 97 -0.66 -5.63 9.21
CA ALA A 97 0.44 -4.68 9.02
C ALA A 97 1.81 -5.37 9.14
N ALA A 98 1.96 -6.32 10.06
CA ALA A 98 3.15 -7.16 10.17
C ALA A 98 3.29 -8.12 8.98
N GLY A 99 2.21 -8.84 8.65
CA GLY A 99 2.18 -9.80 7.54
C GLY A 99 2.47 -9.18 6.17
N LEU A 100 2.07 -7.92 5.96
CA LEU A 100 2.34 -7.17 4.73
C LEU A 100 3.83 -6.81 4.64
N ARG A 101 4.40 -6.27 5.73
CA ARG A 101 5.83 -5.94 5.81
C ARG A 101 6.71 -7.17 5.56
N GLU A 102 6.37 -8.29 6.17
CA GLU A 102 7.12 -9.54 6.00
C GLU A 102 7.07 -10.04 4.56
N ARG A 103 5.90 -10.07 3.94
CA ARG A 103 5.74 -10.53 2.55
C ARG A 103 6.45 -9.62 1.55
N PHE A 104 6.36 -8.30 1.70
CA PHE A 104 7.10 -7.38 0.82
C PHE A 104 8.61 -7.52 0.99
N ARG A 105 9.13 -7.70 2.21
CA ARG A 105 10.56 -7.97 2.43
C ARG A 105 11.00 -9.30 1.80
N ALA A 106 10.18 -10.34 1.94
CA ALA A 106 10.45 -11.64 1.33
C ALA A 106 10.45 -11.54 -0.20
N ALA A 107 9.46 -10.87 -0.78
CA ALA A 107 9.36 -10.62 -2.22
C ALA A 107 10.57 -9.85 -2.76
N ALA A 108 11.01 -8.79 -2.06
CA ALA A 108 12.20 -8.03 -2.43
C ALA A 108 13.46 -8.89 -2.42
N THR A 109 13.60 -9.74 -1.39
CA THR A 109 14.71 -10.70 -1.27
C THR A 109 14.71 -11.71 -2.42
N VAL A 110 13.55 -12.30 -2.75
CA VAL A 110 13.42 -13.31 -3.81
C VAL A 110 13.67 -12.71 -5.19
N ARG A 111 13.19 -11.48 -5.46
CA ARG A 111 13.40 -10.79 -6.75
C ARG A 111 14.79 -10.19 -6.88
N GLY A 112 15.53 -10.01 -5.78
CA GLY A 112 16.78 -9.27 -5.78
C GLY A 112 16.60 -7.80 -6.16
N THR A 113 15.49 -7.19 -5.75
CA THR A 113 15.16 -5.78 -6.00
C THR A 113 14.86 -5.04 -4.70
N ASP A 114 14.74 -3.72 -4.77
CA ASP A 114 14.45 -2.88 -3.60
C ASP A 114 12.96 -2.94 -3.19
N LEU A 115 12.68 -2.46 -1.97
CA LEU A 115 11.33 -2.46 -1.42
C LEU A 115 10.36 -1.54 -2.16
N ARG A 116 10.82 -0.43 -2.74
CA ARG A 116 9.97 0.52 -3.47
C ARG A 116 9.44 -0.12 -4.72
N THR A 117 10.30 -0.82 -5.45
CA THR A 117 9.93 -1.61 -6.62
C THR A 117 8.85 -2.63 -6.26
N VAL A 118 9.05 -3.42 -5.21
CA VAL A 118 8.05 -4.44 -4.80
C VAL A 118 6.75 -3.81 -4.36
N GLN A 119 6.80 -2.83 -3.46
CA GLN A 119 5.60 -2.20 -2.91
C GLN A 119 4.75 -1.55 -3.99
N THR A 120 5.37 -0.74 -4.86
CA THR A 120 4.68 -0.07 -5.96
C THR A 120 4.11 -1.07 -6.96
N ALA A 121 4.89 -2.05 -7.42
CA ALA A 121 4.41 -3.01 -8.43
C ALA A 121 3.26 -3.90 -7.92
N MET A 122 3.34 -4.33 -6.66
CA MET A 122 2.30 -5.15 -6.03
C MET A 122 1.01 -4.37 -5.81
N LEU A 123 1.12 -3.12 -5.33
CA LEU A 123 -0.05 -2.25 -5.13
C LEU A 123 -0.66 -1.80 -6.46
N ALA A 124 0.16 -1.54 -7.47
CA ALA A 124 -0.32 -1.25 -8.83
C ALA A 124 -1.16 -2.41 -9.40
N ALA A 125 -0.68 -3.65 -9.23
CA ALA A 125 -1.42 -4.84 -9.63
C ALA A 125 -2.73 -5.00 -8.86
N ALA A 126 -2.74 -4.69 -7.55
CA ALA A 126 -3.95 -4.79 -6.73
C ALA A 126 -5.01 -3.75 -7.09
N LEU A 127 -4.58 -2.57 -7.52
CA LEU A 127 -5.44 -1.45 -7.90
C LEU A 127 -5.74 -1.40 -9.40
N GLU A 128 -5.25 -2.39 -10.16
CA GLU A 128 -5.40 -2.49 -11.62
C GLU A 128 -4.96 -1.21 -12.36
N VAL A 129 -3.89 -0.56 -11.88
CA VAL A 129 -3.32 0.67 -12.45
C VAL A 129 -1.96 0.41 -13.08
N ASP A 130 -1.67 1.08 -14.19
CA ASP A 130 -0.34 1.07 -14.81
C ASP A 130 0.61 1.97 -14.00
N PRO A 131 1.69 1.43 -13.40
CA PRO A 131 2.64 2.25 -12.66
C PRO A 131 3.61 3.03 -13.58
N ALA A 132 3.64 2.79 -14.89
CA ALA A 132 4.50 3.50 -15.83
C ALA A 132 3.72 3.95 -17.07
N PRO A 133 2.68 4.80 -16.91
CA PRO A 133 1.90 5.28 -18.03
C PRO A 133 2.80 6.06 -18.99
N SER A 134 2.80 5.63 -20.26
CA SER A 134 3.62 6.21 -21.34
C SER A 134 3.18 7.61 -21.77
#